data_AF-A0A5J5RRK8-F1
#
_entry.id   AF-A0A5J5RRK8-F1
#
_cell.length_a   1.000
_cell.length_b   1.000
_cell.length_c   1.000
_cell.angle_alpha   90.00
_cell.angle_beta   90.00
_cell.angle_gamma   90.00
#
_symmetry.space_group_name_H-M   'P 1'
#
loop_
_entity.id
_entity.type
_entity.pdbx_description
1 polymer ?
#
loop_
_entity_poly.entity_id
_entity_poly.type
_entity_poly.pdbx_seq_one_letter_code
_entity_poly.pdbx_strand_id
1 'polypeptide(L)'
;MGLKQTIRSLDAFPRTEEHLLQKTQSGALVSVVGLVIMATLFIHELTYYLTTYTVHEMSVDLKRGETLPIHINMTFPSLPCDVASIDAIDLSGKHEVDLDTNIWKLRLNSHGHIIGTKYLSDLVEKQHTTRNHDDKEHHDGSAKKPHKFSFDKDAENMINKVKKALENGEGCRIFGGAKHVNVSHMIHDLSFGPKYPGLHNPLDDTVRILHDTSGTFKYYIKGACR
;
A
#
# COMPACT_ATOMS: atom_id res chain seq x y z
N MET A 1 -28.27 44.76 -28.00
CA MET A 1 -29.45 44.79 -27.11
C MET A 1 -29.14 43.83 -25.97
N GLY A 2 -29.04 44.16 -24.69
CA GLY A 2 -29.24 45.41 -23.97
C GLY A 2 -28.86 45.21 -22.50
N LEU A 3 -27.57 45.25 -22.15
CA LEU A 3 -27.13 45.26 -20.74
C LEU A 3 -27.66 46.52 -20.01
N LYS A 4 -27.75 47.64 -20.75
CA LYS A 4 -28.38 48.89 -20.29
C LYS A 4 -29.86 48.72 -19.94
N GLN A 5 -30.59 47.80 -20.57
CA GLN A 5 -32.00 47.56 -20.25
C GLN A 5 -32.13 46.66 -19.02
N THR A 6 -31.27 45.63 -18.89
CA THR A 6 -31.23 44.72 -17.74
C THR A 6 -30.78 45.42 -16.44
N ILE A 7 -29.82 46.35 -16.53
CA ILE A 7 -29.42 47.18 -15.38
C ILE A 7 -30.55 48.11 -14.97
N ARG A 8 -31.35 48.60 -15.93
CA ARG A 8 -32.48 49.49 -15.68
C ARG A 8 -33.67 48.77 -15.02
N SER A 9 -33.75 47.44 -15.12
CA SER A 9 -34.79 46.64 -14.45
C SER A 9 -34.41 46.14 -13.06
N LEU A 10 -33.16 46.30 -12.63
CA LEU A 10 -32.67 45.90 -11.29
C LEU A 10 -32.74 47.04 -10.26
N ASP A 11 -33.07 48.25 -10.69
CA ASP A 11 -33.21 49.41 -9.82
C ASP A 11 -34.63 49.41 -9.21
N ALA A 12 -34.75 48.92 -7.96
CA ALA A 12 -36.02 48.76 -7.26
C ALA A 12 -36.61 50.06 -6.70
N PHE A 13 -35.92 51.20 -6.85
CA PHE A 13 -36.33 52.49 -6.30
C PHE A 13 -36.65 53.52 -7.39
N PRO A 14 -37.72 54.31 -7.24
CA PRO A 14 -38.04 55.40 -8.18
C PRO A 14 -36.94 56.46 -8.14
N ARG A 15 -36.40 56.85 -9.30
CA ARG A 15 -35.41 57.92 -9.41
C ARG A 15 -36.00 59.23 -8.87
N THR A 16 -35.28 59.87 -7.97
CA THR A 16 -35.60 61.20 -7.45
C THR A 16 -35.42 62.27 -8.54
N GLU A 17 -36.27 63.30 -8.46
CA GLU A 17 -36.31 64.41 -9.42
C GLU A 17 -34.98 65.17 -9.50
N GLU A 18 -34.56 65.54 -10.72
CA GLU A 18 -33.23 66.11 -10.97
C GLU A 18 -33.00 67.48 -10.30
N HIS A 19 -34.08 68.18 -9.93
CA HIS A 19 -34.03 69.50 -9.28
C HIS A 19 -33.78 69.44 -7.75
N LEU A 20 -33.89 68.26 -7.13
CA LEU A 20 -33.52 68.02 -5.73
C LEU A 20 -32.14 67.35 -5.59
N LEU A 21 -31.50 67.03 -6.72
CA LEU A 21 -30.30 66.19 -6.79
C LEU A 21 -29.11 67.02 -7.29
N GLN A 22 -28.35 67.57 -6.35
CA GLN A 22 -27.13 68.32 -6.67
C GLN A 22 -25.97 67.33 -6.87
N LYS A 23 -25.57 67.10 -8.14
CA LYS A 23 -24.46 66.20 -8.49
C LYS A 23 -23.13 66.82 -8.07
N THR A 24 -22.53 66.31 -6.98
CA THR A 24 -21.20 66.71 -6.54
C THR A 24 -20.14 65.74 -7.07
N GLN A 25 -19.09 66.27 -7.71
CA GLN A 25 -17.99 65.46 -8.27
C GLN A 25 -17.20 64.73 -7.17
N SER A 26 -17.06 65.36 -6.00
CA SER A 26 -16.40 64.77 -4.82
C SER A 26 -17.18 63.60 -4.24
N GLY A 27 -18.52 63.67 -4.20
CA GLY A 27 -19.36 62.56 -3.73
C GLY A 27 -19.25 61.32 -4.62
N ALA A 28 -19.24 61.52 -5.94
CA ALA A 28 -19.06 60.42 -6.89
C ALA A 28 -17.70 59.73 -6.73
N LEU A 29 -16.62 60.51 -6.52
CA LEU A 29 -15.29 59.96 -6.27
C LEU A 29 -15.25 59.10 -5.00
N VAL A 30 -15.82 59.59 -3.90
CA VAL A 30 -15.87 58.86 -2.62
C VAL A 30 -16.68 57.56 -2.75
N SER A 31 -17.82 57.58 -3.46
CA SER A 31 -18.60 56.36 -3.72
C SER A 31 -17.85 55.33 -4.55
N VAL A 32 -17.08 55.75 -5.56
CA VAL A 32 -16.27 54.83 -6.38
C VAL A 32 -15.16 54.21 -5.53
N VAL A 33 -14.44 55.00 -4.74
CA VAL A 33 -13.39 54.49 -3.85
C VAL A 33 -13.97 53.53 -2.81
N GLY A 34 -15.12 53.86 -2.22
CA GLY A 34 -15.80 52.98 -1.26
C GLY A 34 -16.23 51.64 -1.86
N LEU A 35 -16.76 51.64 -3.09
CA LEU A 35 -17.16 50.43 -3.79
C LEU A 35 -15.94 49.55 -4.13
N VAL A 36 -14.83 50.17 -4.56
CA VAL A 36 -13.57 49.45 -4.82
C VAL A 36 -13.07 48.78 -3.54
N ILE A 37 -13.02 49.50 -2.41
CA ILE A 37 -12.57 48.95 -1.13
C ILE A 37 -13.48 47.80 -0.69
N MET A 38 -14.80 47.98 -0.76
CA MET A 38 -15.77 46.92 -0.42
C MET A 38 -15.61 45.69 -1.32
N ALA A 39 -15.41 45.86 -2.62
CA ALA A 39 -15.19 44.75 -3.55
C ALA A 39 -13.87 44.01 -3.25
N THR A 40 -12.77 44.74 -2.98
CA THR A 40 -11.49 44.11 -2.62
C THR A 40 -11.57 43.30 -1.32
N LEU A 41 -12.23 43.84 -0.29
CA LEU A 41 -12.41 43.11 0.98
C LEU A 41 -13.28 41.87 0.78
N PHE A 42 -14.36 41.98 0.01
CA PHE A 42 -15.23 40.85 -0.30
C PHE A 42 -14.47 39.73 -1.03
N ILE A 43 -13.66 40.05 -2.03
CA ILE A 43 -12.86 39.06 -2.77
C ILE A 43 -11.83 38.40 -1.84
N HIS A 44 -11.18 39.18 -0.98
CA HIS A 44 -10.18 38.64 -0.05
C HIS A 44 -10.81 37.67 0.97
N GLU A 45 -11.89 38.07 1.62
CA GLU A 45 -12.62 37.22 2.58
C GLU A 45 -13.20 35.98 1.91
N LEU A 46 -13.75 36.11 0.70
CA LEU A 46 -14.26 34.97 -0.05
C LEU A 46 -13.15 33.97 -0.39
N THR A 47 -11.99 34.46 -0.82
CA THR A 47 -10.85 33.60 -1.13
C THR A 47 -10.33 32.91 0.14
N TYR A 48 -10.27 33.63 1.27
CA TYR A 48 -9.88 33.07 2.55
C TYR A 48 -10.87 32.00 3.03
N TYR A 49 -12.18 32.26 2.91
CA TYR A 49 -13.23 31.32 3.28
C TYR A 49 -13.22 30.04 2.41
N LEU A 50 -12.94 30.19 1.11
CA LEU A 50 -12.81 29.06 0.19
C LEU A 50 -11.47 28.31 0.34
N THR A 51 -10.48 28.89 1.04
CA THR A 51 -9.21 28.22 1.33
C THR A 51 -9.42 27.26 2.50
N THR A 52 -9.37 25.96 2.22
CA THR A 52 -9.50 24.93 3.25
C THR A 52 -8.18 24.73 4.00
N TYR A 53 -8.23 24.78 5.33
CA TYR A 53 -7.11 24.42 6.20
C TYR A 53 -7.38 23.05 6.83
N THR A 54 -6.52 22.08 6.55
CA THR A 54 -6.58 20.75 7.17
C THR A 54 -5.84 20.76 8.51
N VAL A 55 -6.54 20.48 9.61
CA VAL A 55 -5.93 20.34 10.95
C VAL A 55 -5.90 18.86 11.32
N HIS A 56 -4.77 18.40 11.88
CA HIS A 56 -4.62 17.04 12.37
C HIS A 56 -5.10 16.95 13.83
N GLU A 57 -6.19 16.23 14.07
CA GLU A 57 -6.70 15.96 15.42
C GLU A 57 -6.51 14.48 15.77
N MET A 58 -6.17 14.21 17.03
CA MET A 58 -6.02 12.84 17.56
C MET A 58 -7.30 12.45 18.31
N SER A 59 -8.05 11.50 17.76
CA SER A 59 -9.23 10.91 18.42
C SER A 59 -8.95 9.49 18.92
N VAL A 60 -9.61 9.08 20.00
CA VAL A 60 -9.58 7.68 20.46
C VAL A 60 -10.38 6.82 19.50
N ASP A 61 -9.79 5.72 19.05
CA ASP A 61 -10.50 4.70 18.27
C ASP A 61 -11.42 3.88 19.20
N LEU A 62 -12.71 3.91 18.91
CA LEU A 62 -13.77 3.18 19.63
C LEU A 62 -14.22 1.93 18.86
N LYS A 63 -13.80 1.78 17.59
CA LYS A 63 -14.21 0.68 16.72
C LYS A 63 -13.18 -0.43 16.78
N ARG A 64 -13.44 -1.40 17.64
CA ARG A 64 -12.59 -2.58 17.76
C ARG A 64 -12.86 -3.53 16.58
N GLY A 65 -11.83 -3.81 15.77
CA GLY A 65 -11.82 -4.97 14.87
C GLY A 65 -11.77 -4.71 13.37
N GLU A 66 -11.37 -3.52 12.91
CA GLU A 66 -11.09 -3.31 11.48
C GLU A 66 -9.75 -3.96 11.08
N THR A 67 -9.71 -4.59 9.90
CA THR A 67 -8.49 -5.19 9.36
C THR A 67 -7.71 -4.15 8.57
N LEU A 68 -6.42 -4.02 8.87
CA LEU A 68 -5.54 -3.09 8.18
C LEU A 68 -4.83 -3.81 7.02
N PRO A 69 -5.12 -3.47 5.75
CA PRO A 69 -4.41 -4.08 4.63
C PRO A 69 -2.95 -3.60 4.61
N ILE A 70 -2.02 -4.53 4.47
CA ILE A 70 -0.58 -4.23 4.42
C ILE A 70 -0.10 -4.45 2.98
N HIS A 71 0.50 -3.42 2.39
CA HIS A 71 1.13 -3.53 1.07
C HIS A 71 2.64 -3.64 1.24
N ILE A 72 3.23 -4.74 0.76
CA ILE A 72 4.66 -5.02 0.91
C ILE A 72 5.27 -5.30 -0.46
N ASN A 73 6.27 -4.51 -0.83
CA ASN A 73 7.00 -4.61 -2.07
C ASN A 73 8.51 -4.56 -1.81
N MET A 74 9.16 -5.72 -1.75
CA MET A 74 10.56 -5.86 -1.33
C MET A 74 11.32 -6.82 -2.23
N THR A 75 12.60 -6.57 -2.48
CA THR A 75 13.44 -7.39 -3.37
C THR A 75 14.69 -7.87 -2.66
N PHE A 76 15.02 -9.16 -2.78
CA PHE A 76 16.23 -9.76 -2.25
C PHE A 76 17.08 -10.36 -3.38
N PRO A 77 18.13 -9.67 -3.85
CA PRO A 77 18.93 -10.13 -4.99
C PRO A 77 19.73 -11.43 -4.74
N SER A 78 19.96 -11.81 -3.47
CA SER A 78 20.84 -12.94 -3.12
C SER A 78 20.13 -14.07 -2.36
N LEU A 79 18.79 -14.03 -2.29
CA LEU A 79 17.97 -15.03 -1.62
C LEU A 79 17.08 -15.74 -2.67
N PRO A 80 17.16 -17.06 -2.87
CA PRO A 80 16.30 -17.77 -3.82
C PRO A 80 14.82 -17.84 -3.39
N CYS A 81 13.88 -17.91 -4.34
CA CYS A 81 12.44 -17.85 -4.00
C CYS A 81 11.86 -19.08 -3.35
N ASP A 82 12.47 -20.23 -3.57
CA ASP A 82 12.01 -21.48 -2.98
C ASP A 82 12.22 -21.51 -1.45
N VAL A 83 13.16 -20.69 -0.92
CA VAL A 83 13.44 -20.61 0.53
C VAL A 83 12.82 -19.39 1.19
N ALA A 84 12.11 -18.56 0.42
CA ALA A 84 11.49 -17.34 0.91
C ALA A 84 10.05 -17.58 1.41
N SER A 85 9.77 -17.38 2.71
CA SER A 85 8.47 -17.43 3.39
C SER A 85 8.12 -16.13 4.15
N ILE A 86 6.87 -15.65 4.04
CA ILE A 86 6.33 -14.56 4.89
C ILE A 86 5.55 -15.19 6.02
N ASP A 87 5.85 -14.77 7.24
CA ASP A 87 5.07 -15.11 8.43
C ASP A 87 4.57 -13.81 9.08
N ALA A 88 3.29 -13.79 9.49
CA ALA A 88 2.75 -12.73 10.34
C ALA A 88 2.36 -13.30 11.71
N ILE A 89 2.67 -12.55 12.76
CA ILE A 89 2.37 -12.92 14.15
C ILE A 89 1.55 -11.79 14.77
N ASP A 90 0.34 -12.10 15.21
CA ASP A 90 -0.51 -11.17 15.95
C ASP A 90 -0.09 -11.09 17.44
N LEU A 91 -0.50 -10.02 18.14
CA LEU A 91 -0.30 -9.80 19.59
C LEU A 91 -0.83 -10.97 20.44
N SER A 92 -1.82 -11.71 19.94
CA SER A 92 -2.37 -12.91 20.58
C SER A 92 -1.42 -14.13 20.52
N GLY A 93 -0.27 -14.01 19.85
CA GLY A 93 0.65 -15.12 19.59
C GLY A 93 0.11 -16.13 18.58
N LYS A 94 -1.00 -15.81 17.90
CA LYS A 94 -1.53 -16.62 16.80
C LYS A 94 -0.60 -16.44 15.59
N HIS A 95 0.07 -17.52 15.22
CA HIS A 95 0.79 -17.60 13.95
C HIS A 95 -0.23 -17.86 12.84
N GLU A 96 -0.43 -16.89 11.96
CA GLU A 96 -1.08 -17.15 10.69
C GLU A 96 0.02 -17.47 9.69
N VAL A 97 0.28 -18.77 9.52
CA VAL A 97 1.24 -19.30 8.53
C VAL A 97 0.54 -19.26 7.18
N ASP A 98 1.23 -18.74 6.16
CA ASP A 98 0.70 -18.58 4.79
C ASP A 98 -0.51 -17.64 4.75
N LEU A 99 -0.27 -16.32 4.77
CA LEU A 99 -1.32 -15.34 4.46
C LEU A 99 -1.69 -15.50 2.98
N ASP A 100 -2.61 -16.42 2.71
CA ASP A 100 -3.03 -16.88 1.38
C ASP A 100 -3.78 -15.82 0.55
N THR A 101 -3.85 -14.56 1.00
CA THR A 101 -4.53 -13.51 0.25
C THR A 101 -3.53 -12.57 -0.42
N ASN A 102 -3.32 -12.80 -1.72
CA ASN A 102 -2.68 -11.87 -2.68
C ASN A 102 -1.16 -11.64 -2.57
N ILE A 103 -0.38 -12.58 -2.02
CA ILE A 103 1.09 -12.49 -2.04
C ILE A 103 1.64 -13.14 -3.33
N TRP A 104 2.46 -12.40 -4.08
CA TRP A 104 3.08 -12.89 -5.31
C TRP A 104 4.59 -13.01 -5.15
N LYS A 105 5.14 -14.23 -5.33
CA LYS A 105 6.59 -14.48 -5.36
C LYS A 105 7.10 -14.49 -6.80
N LEU A 106 8.00 -13.57 -7.12
CA LEU A 106 8.60 -13.46 -8.46
C LEU A 106 10.10 -13.74 -8.39
N ARG A 107 10.56 -14.70 -9.20
CA ARG A 107 11.98 -15.05 -9.33
C ARG A 107 12.71 -14.03 -10.20
N LEU A 108 13.87 -13.60 -9.72
CA LEU A 108 14.68 -12.54 -10.33
C LEU A 108 16.04 -13.10 -10.78
N ASN A 109 16.53 -12.56 -11.90
CA ASN A 109 17.90 -12.74 -12.37
C ASN A 109 18.88 -11.97 -11.48
N SER A 110 20.16 -12.29 -11.58
CA SER A 110 21.26 -11.51 -10.99
C SER A 110 21.20 -10.01 -11.36
N HIS A 111 20.67 -9.69 -12.53
CA HIS A 111 20.48 -8.33 -13.03
C HIS A 111 19.17 -7.66 -12.56
N GLY A 112 18.38 -8.30 -11.68
CA GLY A 112 17.12 -7.77 -11.19
C GLY A 112 15.93 -7.88 -12.15
N HIS A 113 16.07 -8.63 -13.25
CA HIS A 113 14.98 -8.88 -14.20
C HIS A 113 14.17 -10.13 -13.83
N ILE A 114 12.86 -10.08 -13.98
CA ILE A 114 11.96 -11.22 -13.76
C ILE A 114 12.19 -12.32 -14.80
N ILE A 115 12.60 -13.53 -14.37
CA ILE A 115 12.89 -14.66 -15.29
C ILE A 115 11.67 -15.58 -15.47
N GLY A 116 10.71 -15.57 -14.54
CA GLY A 116 9.59 -16.51 -14.53
C GLY A 116 8.23 -15.85 -14.73
N THR A 117 7.43 -16.36 -15.66
CA THR A 117 6.01 -16.04 -15.86
C THR A 117 5.05 -17.01 -15.16
N LYS A 118 5.56 -17.97 -14.37
CA LYS A 118 4.73 -18.96 -13.68
C LYS A 118 4.55 -18.56 -12.22
N TYR A 119 3.33 -18.18 -11.88
CA TYR A 119 2.89 -17.85 -10.53
C TYR A 119 3.18 -19.00 -9.56
N LEU A 120 3.97 -18.72 -8.50
CA LEU A 120 4.25 -19.67 -7.42
C LEU A 120 3.15 -19.60 -6.34
N SER A 121 1.90 -19.69 -6.79
CA SER A 121 0.70 -19.95 -5.96
C SER A 121 -0.12 -21.12 -6.51
N ASP A 122 0.14 -21.52 -7.77
CA ASP A 122 -0.66 -22.49 -8.53
C ASP A 122 -0.22 -23.96 -8.32
N LEU A 123 0.64 -24.24 -7.33
CA LEU A 123 1.14 -25.59 -7.04
C LEU A 123 0.52 -26.22 -5.77
N VAL A 124 -0.31 -25.51 -5.02
CA VAL A 124 -0.88 -26.00 -3.75
C VAL A 124 -2.36 -26.41 -3.85
N GLU A 125 -3.10 -25.98 -4.88
CA GLU A 125 -4.52 -26.38 -5.01
C GLU A 125 -4.73 -27.86 -5.41
N LYS A 126 -3.67 -28.58 -5.82
CA LYS A 126 -3.79 -30.00 -6.20
C LYS A 126 -3.72 -31.01 -5.05
N GLN A 127 -3.46 -30.59 -3.80
CA GLN A 127 -3.26 -31.55 -2.71
C GLN A 127 -4.47 -31.73 -1.76
N HIS A 128 -5.51 -30.90 -1.88
CA HIS A 128 -6.67 -30.96 -0.97
C HIS A 128 -7.94 -31.59 -1.54
N THR A 129 -7.98 -32.01 -2.81
CA THR A 129 -9.17 -32.63 -3.42
C THR A 129 -8.97 -34.10 -3.79
N THR A 130 -8.54 -34.96 -2.86
CA THR A 130 -8.80 -36.41 -2.94
C THR A 130 -8.90 -37.01 -1.54
N ARG A 131 -9.95 -36.65 -0.79
CA ARG A 131 -10.52 -37.53 0.23
C ARG A 131 -12.02 -37.66 -0.04
N ASN A 132 -12.34 -38.42 -1.07
CA ASN A 132 -13.65 -39.05 -1.14
C ASN A 132 -13.56 -40.34 -0.33
N HIS A 133 -14.39 -40.41 0.71
CA HIS A 133 -14.82 -41.64 1.36
C HIS A 133 -15.41 -42.56 0.31
N ASP A 134 -14.92 -43.79 0.23
CA ASP A 134 -15.71 -44.92 -0.22
C ASP A 134 -15.26 -46.16 0.56
N ASP A 135 -16.18 -46.64 1.39
CA ASP A 135 -16.11 -47.89 2.13
C ASP A 135 -16.06 -49.08 1.18
N LYS A 136 -15.08 -50.00 1.34
CA LYS A 136 -15.27 -51.46 1.21
C LYS A 136 -14.17 -52.22 1.98
N GLU A 137 -14.61 -53.05 2.93
CA GLU A 137 -13.83 -54.11 3.56
C GLU A 137 -13.44 -55.21 2.55
N HIS A 138 -12.24 -55.79 2.67
CA HIS A 138 -12.01 -57.23 2.94
C HIS A 138 -10.57 -57.72 2.62
N HIS A 139 -10.07 -58.55 3.55
CA HIS A 139 -9.10 -59.66 3.45
C HIS A 139 -7.57 -59.46 3.42
N ASP A 140 -6.99 -59.91 4.53
CA ASP A 140 -5.94 -60.94 4.71
C ASP A 140 -4.46 -60.61 4.45
N GLY A 141 -3.63 -61.20 5.32
CA GLY A 141 -2.28 -60.79 5.65
C GLY A 141 -1.20 -61.16 4.63
N SER A 142 -0.27 -60.23 4.45
CA SER A 142 1.16 -60.52 4.30
C SER A 142 1.95 -59.22 4.42
N ALA A 143 3.05 -59.29 5.16
CA ALA A 143 3.92 -58.18 5.54
C ALA A 143 4.28 -57.25 4.35
N LYS A 144 3.74 -56.03 4.35
CA LYS A 144 4.19 -54.94 3.48
C LYS A 144 5.35 -54.20 4.14
N LYS A 145 6.49 -54.20 3.43
CA LYS A 145 7.71 -53.42 3.69
C LYS A 145 7.36 -51.93 3.91
N PRO A 146 8.07 -51.20 4.80
CA PRO A 146 7.76 -49.81 5.06
C PRO A 146 8.20 -48.96 3.86
N HIS A 147 7.24 -48.31 3.20
CA HIS A 147 7.50 -47.19 2.30
C HIS A 147 8.07 -46.01 3.11
N LYS A 148 9.39 -45.98 3.25
CA LYS A 148 10.15 -44.87 3.85
C LYS A 148 11.21 -44.37 2.88
N PHE A 149 10.82 -44.10 1.62
CA PHE A 149 11.77 -43.77 0.55
C PHE A 149 11.14 -42.88 -0.54
N SER A 150 10.74 -41.66 -0.17
CA SER A 150 10.46 -40.62 -1.18
C SER A 150 10.72 -39.19 -0.67
N PHE A 151 10.62 -38.95 0.65
CA PHE A 151 10.83 -37.60 1.19
C PHE A 151 12.27 -37.07 1.04
N ASP A 152 13.28 -37.95 1.11
CA ASP A 152 14.68 -37.53 0.94
C ASP A 152 15.00 -37.09 -0.50
N LYS A 153 14.39 -37.73 -1.50
CA LYS A 153 14.65 -37.42 -2.92
C LYS A 153 14.16 -36.02 -3.30
N ASP A 154 13.00 -35.62 -2.78
CA ASP A 154 12.44 -34.30 -3.05
C ASP A 154 13.22 -33.19 -2.32
N ALA A 155 13.66 -33.46 -1.09
CA ALA A 155 14.55 -32.58 -0.34
C ALA A 155 15.91 -32.42 -1.03
N GLU A 156 16.53 -33.50 -1.49
CA GLU A 156 17.78 -33.47 -2.25
C GLU A 156 17.62 -32.71 -3.57
N ASN A 157 16.50 -32.91 -4.29
CA ASN A 157 16.21 -32.17 -5.52
C ASN A 157 16.02 -30.67 -5.26
N MET A 158 15.37 -30.28 -4.16
CA MET A 158 15.25 -28.89 -3.75
C MET A 158 16.61 -28.29 -3.38
N ILE A 159 17.42 -28.99 -2.58
CA ILE A 159 18.77 -28.53 -2.19
C ILE A 159 19.65 -28.31 -3.42
N ASN A 160 19.63 -29.25 -4.37
CA ASN A 160 20.40 -29.13 -5.62
C ASN A 160 19.90 -27.96 -6.49
N LYS A 161 18.58 -27.75 -6.54
CA LYS A 161 17.98 -26.60 -7.24
C LYS A 161 18.36 -25.27 -6.59
N VAL A 162 18.34 -25.20 -5.26
CA VAL A 162 18.74 -24.01 -4.48
C VAL A 162 20.23 -23.73 -4.65
N LYS A 163 21.09 -24.77 -4.61
CA LYS A 163 22.53 -24.62 -4.84
C LYS A 163 22.83 -24.06 -6.24
N LYS A 164 22.15 -24.56 -7.26
CA LYS A 164 22.26 -24.05 -8.64
C LYS A 164 21.75 -22.62 -8.77
N ALA A 165 20.66 -22.26 -8.08
CA ALA A 165 20.15 -20.89 -8.05
C ALA A 165 21.12 -19.92 -7.36
N LEU A 166 21.78 -20.37 -6.29
CA LEU A 166 22.80 -19.60 -5.57
C LEU A 166 24.07 -19.38 -6.40
N GLU A 167 24.54 -20.41 -7.11
CA GLU A 167 25.70 -20.33 -8.02
C GLU A 167 25.44 -19.39 -9.21
N ASN A 168 24.20 -19.34 -9.70
CA ASN A 168 23.78 -18.45 -10.79
C ASN A 168 23.48 -17.01 -10.35
N GLY A 169 23.60 -16.69 -9.05
CA GLY A 169 23.31 -15.36 -8.51
C GLY A 169 21.84 -14.96 -8.63
N GLU A 170 20.92 -15.93 -8.55
CA GLU A 170 19.48 -15.67 -8.65
C GLU A 170 18.92 -15.13 -7.34
N GLY A 171 18.05 -14.13 -7.45
CA GLY A 171 17.38 -13.49 -6.34
C GLY A 171 15.89 -13.81 -6.26
N CYS A 172 15.27 -13.34 -5.19
CA CYS A 172 13.86 -13.47 -4.94
C CYS A 172 13.31 -12.22 -4.29
N ARG A 173 12.07 -11.91 -4.61
CA ARG A 173 11.23 -11.09 -3.76
C ARG A 173 10.50 -12.05 -2.79
N ILE A 174 10.70 -11.90 -1.46
CA ILE A 174 9.94 -12.41 -0.28
C ILE A 174 10.81 -13.07 0.88
N PHE A 175 10.31 -13.10 2.15
CA PHE A 175 10.94 -13.18 3.52
C PHE A 175 11.55 -14.54 4.00
N GLY A 176 12.10 -14.63 5.23
CA GLY A 176 12.29 -15.90 5.98
C GLY A 176 13.71 -16.51 6.02
N GLY A 177 14.22 -16.86 7.22
CA GLY A 177 15.66 -16.95 7.53
C GLY A 177 16.42 -18.24 7.21
N ALA A 178 17.66 -18.09 6.74
CA ALA A 178 18.66 -19.15 6.58
C ALA A 178 20.03 -18.71 7.14
N LYS A 179 20.77 -19.62 7.78
CA LYS A 179 21.93 -19.30 8.65
C LYS A 179 23.24 -18.91 7.94
N HIS A 180 23.31 -18.99 6.62
CA HIS A 180 24.46 -18.52 5.83
C HIS A 180 23.98 -17.87 4.53
N VAL A 181 23.04 -16.93 4.63
CA VAL A 181 22.43 -16.31 3.46
C VAL A 181 22.53 -14.81 3.56
N ASN A 182 22.99 -14.20 2.47
CA ASN A 182 23.02 -12.77 2.33
C ASN A 182 21.59 -12.24 2.18
N VAL A 183 21.06 -11.66 3.26
CA VAL A 183 19.70 -11.09 3.32
C VAL A 183 19.66 -9.61 2.94
N SER A 184 20.62 -9.16 2.13
CA SER A 184 20.57 -7.82 1.53
C SER A 184 19.28 -7.66 0.75
N HIS A 185 18.60 -6.53 0.93
CA HIS A 185 17.31 -6.30 0.31
C HIS A 185 17.06 -4.82 0.02
N MET A 186 16.08 -4.58 -0.85
CA MET A 186 15.57 -3.26 -1.22
C MET A 186 14.08 -3.21 -0.94
N ILE A 187 13.66 -2.28 -0.10
CA ILE A 187 12.25 -1.97 0.19
C ILE A 187 11.81 -0.94 -0.84
N HIS A 188 10.86 -1.28 -1.70
CA HIS A 188 10.31 -0.34 -2.68
C HIS A 188 9.09 0.39 -2.14
N ASP A 189 8.16 -0.35 -1.52
CA ASP A 189 6.92 0.20 -0.97
C ASP A 189 6.54 -0.64 0.25
N LEU A 190 6.39 0.01 1.40
CA LEU A 190 5.88 -0.62 2.62
C LEU A 190 4.86 0.32 3.28
N SER A 191 3.58 0.02 3.06
CA SER A 191 2.48 0.86 3.52
C SER A 191 1.41 0.06 4.27
N PHE A 192 0.73 0.74 5.19
CA PHE A 192 -0.31 0.18 6.04
C PHE A 192 -1.60 0.98 5.78
N GLY A 193 -2.61 0.32 5.24
CA GLY A 193 -3.88 0.93 4.89
C GLY A 193 -3.96 1.46 3.44
N PRO A 194 -5.02 2.22 3.12
CA PRO A 194 -5.19 2.84 1.81
C PRO A 194 -4.21 4.00 1.61
N LYS A 195 -3.72 4.18 0.37
CA LYS A 195 -2.88 5.32 0.01
C LYS A 195 -3.72 6.61 -0.02
N TYR A 196 -3.20 7.67 0.60
CA TYR A 196 -3.80 9.01 0.60
C TYR A 196 -2.76 10.06 0.21
N PRO A 197 -3.18 11.20 -0.39
CA PRO A 197 -2.25 12.24 -0.78
C PRO A 197 -1.51 12.79 0.45
N GLY A 198 -0.18 12.86 0.36
CA GLY A 198 0.70 13.26 1.47
C GLY A 198 1.19 12.11 2.37
N LEU A 199 0.77 10.85 2.11
CA LEU A 199 1.37 9.68 2.75
C LEU A 199 2.84 9.54 2.30
N HIS A 200 3.75 9.53 3.27
CA HIS A 200 5.17 9.33 3.04
C HIS A 200 5.69 8.25 4.00
N ASN A 201 5.99 7.06 3.49
CA ASN A 201 6.49 5.98 4.35
C ASN A 201 8.02 6.11 4.48
N PRO A 202 8.58 6.09 5.71
CA PRO A 202 10.03 6.27 5.92
C PRO A 202 10.93 5.18 5.34
N LEU A 203 10.36 4.04 4.95
CA LEU A 203 11.09 2.87 4.48
C LEU A 203 11.04 2.70 2.96
N ASP A 204 10.27 3.54 2.25
CA ASP A 204 10.18 3.49 0.81
C ASP A 204 11.54 3.80 0.17
N ASP A 205 11.87 3.06 -0.89
CA ASP A 205 13.13 3.11 -1.64
C ASP A 205 14.42 2.93 -0.79
N THR A 206 14.34 2.24 0.35
CA THR A 206 15.51 1.98 1.19
C THR A 206 16.25 0.69 0.81
N VAL A 207 17.59 0.76 0.77
CA VAL A 207 18.47 -0.39 0.48
C VAL A 207 19.27 -0.77 1.71
N ARG A 208 19.34 -2.07 2.00
CA ARG A 208 19.99 -2.60 3.19
C ARG A 208 20.91 -3.73 2.78
N ILE A 209 22.20 -3.50 2.97
CA ILE A 209 23.27 -4.40 2.54
C ILE A 209 23.86 -5.05 3.79
N LEU A 210 23.89 -6.38 3.80
CA LEU A 210 24.56 -7.15 4.83
C LEU A 210 26.05 -7.27 4.46
N HIS A 211 26.93 -6.74 5.31
CA HIS A 211 28.38 -6.79 5.11
C HIS A 211 29.04 -8.03 5.75
N ASP A 212 28.38 -8.66 6.72
CA ASP A 212 28.88 -9.85 7.43
C ASP A 212 28.40 -11.18 6.81
N THR A 213 28.99 -12.29 7.25
CA THR A 213 28.71 -13.66 6.75
C THR A 213 27.27 -14.15 7.03
N SER A 214 26.60 -13.57 8.03
CA SER A 214 25.22 -13.87 8.39
C SER A 214 24.69 -12.76 9.29
N GLY A 215 23.41 -12.40 9.14
CA GLY A 215 22.80 -11.34 9.93
C GLY A 215 21.29 -11.28 9.74
N THR A 216 20.63 -10.45 10.54
CA THR A 216 19.17 -10.29 10.49
C THR A 216 18.83 -8.81 10.55
N PHE A 217 18.01 -8.35 9.60
CA PHE A 217 17.42 -7.02 9.65
C PHE A 217 16.08 -7.07 10.38
N LYS A 218 15.90 -6.18 11.36
CA LYS A 218 14.65 -6.05 12.12
C LYS A 218 14.13 -4.63 12.00
N TYR A 219 12.88 -4.50 11.55
CA TYR A 219 12.17 -3.23 11.45
C TYR A 219 11.03 -3.22 12.46
N TYR A 220 11.02 -2.21 13.34
CA TYR A 220 9.95 -1.99 14.28
C TYR A 220 9.06 -0.88 13.73
N ILE A 221 7.90 -1.25 13.22
CA ILE A 221 6.96 -0.31 12.62
C ILE A 221 5.77 -0.17 13.54
N LYS A 222 5.46 1.07 13.91
CA LYS A 222 4.30 1.41 14.73
C LYS A 222 3.27 2.10 13.84
N GLY A 223 2.20 1.38 13.53
CA GLY A 223 1.01 1.93 12.88
C GLY A 223 -0.06 2.27 13.91
N ALA A 224 -0.83 3.32 13.65
CA ALA A 224 -2.09 3.59 14.35
C ALA A 224 -3.24 3.20 13.41
N CYS A 225 -4.15 2.35 13.90
CA CYS A 225 -5.40 2.07 13.21
C CYS A 225 -6.47 3.05 13.70
N ARG A 226 -7.44 3.37 12.85
CA ARG A 226 -8.63 4.15 13.18
C ARG A 226 -9.85 3.23 13.10
#